data_AF-A0A925W9Z1-F1
#
_entry.id   AF-A0A925W9Z1-F1
#
_cell.length_a   1.000
_cell.length_b   1.000
_cell.length_c   1.000
_cell.angle_alpha   90.00
_cell.angle_beta   90.00
_cell.angle_gamma   90.00
#
_symmetry.space_group_name_H-M   'P 1'
#
loop_
_entity.id
_entity.type
_entity.pdbx_description
1 polymer ?
#
loop_
_entity_poly.entity_id
_entity_poly.type
_entity_poly.pdbx_seq_one_letter_code
_entity_poly.pdbx_strand_id
1 'polypeptide(L)' 'TDPPDLHVDVRALGSLTFGGTRARTLARAGLIEVTDERLLRRFDAACTAEQEPRHGTGF' A
#
# COMPACT_ATOMS: atom_id res chain seq x y z
N THR A 1 0.63 -9.44 -23.10
CA THR A 1 0.94 -8.98 -21.73
C THR A 1 -0.37 -8.94 -21.00
N ASP A 2 -0.45 -9.60 -19.84
CA ASP A 2 -1.66 -9.55 -19.03
C ASP A 2 -1.87 -8.11 -18.51
N PRO A 3 -3.14 -7.68 -18.35
CA PRO A 3 -3.44 -6.37 -17.77
C PRO A 3 -2.94 -6.31 -16.31
N PRO A 4 -2.61 -5.12 -15.79
CA PRO A 4 -2.18 -4.96 -14.41
C PRO A 4 -3.33 -5.27 -13.44
N ASP A 5 -2.99 -5.89 -12.31
CA ASP A 5 -3.95 -6.22 -11.25
C ASP A 5 -4.36 -4.98 -10.41
N LEU A 6 -3.47 -4.00 -10.25
CA LEU A 6 -3.73 -2.71 -9.60
C LEU A 6 -2.80 -1.62 -10.13
N HIS A 7 -3.22 -0.36 -10.00
CA HIS A 7 -2.36 0.81 -10.23
C HIS A 7 -2.08 1.55 -8.93
N VAL A 8 -0.84 2.00 -8.75
CA VAL A 8 -0.40 2.76 -7.58
C VAL A 8 0.69 3.75 -7.98
N ASP A 9 0.58 4.99 -7.52
CA ASP A 9 1.65 5.98 -7.69
C ASP A 9 2.90 5.59 -6.87
N VAL A 10 4.09 5.89 -7.37
CA VAL A 10 5.35 5.51 -6.70
C VAL A 10 5.49 6.14 -5.29
N ARG A 11 4.94 7.34 -5.06
CA ARG A 11 4.95 7.99 -3.74
C ARG A 11 3.97 7.30 -2.79
N ALA A 12 2.82 6.86 -3.30
CA ALA A 12 1.87 6.05 -2.55
C ALA A 12 2.48 4.68 -2.19
N LEU A 13 3.23 4.06 -3.12
CA LEU A 13 3.97 2.83 -2.86
C LEU A 13 5.00 3.01 -1.75
N GLY A 14 5.77 4.11 -1.78
CA GLY A 14 6.74 4.43 -0.73
C GLY A 14 6.12 4.52 0.67
N SER A 15 4.86 4.97 0.76
CA SER A 15 4.11 5.05 2.02
C SER A 15 3.76 3.67 2.59
N LEU A 16 3.66 2.65 1.74
CA LEU A 16 3.35 1.26 2.11
C LEU A 16 4.58 0.44 2.49
N THR A 17 5.77 0.82 2.04
CA THR A 17 7.00 0.01 2.10
C THR A 17 7.33 -0.53 3.49
N PHE A 18 7.06 0.25 4.55
CA PHE A 18 7.36 -0.14 5.94
C PHE A 18 6.12 -0.51 6.76
N GLY A 19 4.95 -0.62 6.13
CA GLY A 19 3.71 -1.05 6.77
C GLY A 19 3.05 -0.07 7.75
N GLY A 20 3.55 1.17 7.83
CA GLY A 20 2.92 2.25 8.63
C GLY A 20 1.67 2.87 7.99
N THR A 21 1.43 2.61 6.70
CA THR A 21 0.24 3.11 5.97
C THR A 21 -0.59 1.94 5.45
N ARG A 22 -1.92 2.05 5.52
CA ARG A 22 -2.85 1.04 4.99
C ARG A 22 -3.17 1.30 3.51
N ALA A 23 -3.04 0.28 2.67
CA ALA A 23 -3.43 0.35 1.26
C ALA A 23 -4.91 0.68 1.09
N ARG A 24 -5.79 0.18 1.97
CA ARG A 24 -7.22 0.54 1.96
C ARG A 24 -7.47 2.04 2.16
N THR A 25 -6.60 2.72 2.92
CA THR A 25 -6.72 4.17 3.17
C THR A 25 -6.31 4.95 1.91
N LEU A 26 -5.23 4.52 1.24
CA LEU A 26 -4.77 5.12 -0.01
C LEU A 26 -5.76 4.89 -1.16
N ALA A 27 -6.37 3.70 -1.26
CA ALA A 27 -7.41 3.41 -2.23
C ALA A 27 -8.64 4.32 -2.04
N ARG A 28 -9.08 4.53 -0.78
CA ARG A 28 -10.17 5.49 -0.48
C ARG A 28 -9.82 6.93 -0.83
N ALA A 29 -8.54 7.28 -0.83
CA ALA A 29 -8.04 8.59 -1.24
C ALA A 29 -7.82 8.72 -2.76
N GLY A 30 -8.11 7.67 -3.54
CA GLY A 30 -7.87 7.65 -4.99
C GLY A 30 -6.40 7.51 -5.39
N LEU A 31 -5.53 7.10 -4.46
CA LEU A 31 -4.09 6.93 -4.70
C LEU A 31 -3.71 5.49 -5.11
N ILE A 32 -4.66 4.56 -4.99
CA ILE A 32 -4.57 3.19 -5.49
C ILE A 32 -5.86 2.91 -6.26
N GLU A 33 -5.72 2.45 -7.50
CA GLU A 33 -6.83 2.01 -8.33
C GLU A 33 -6.82 0.49 -8.42
N VAL A 34 -7.94 -0.13 -8.08
CA VAL A 34 -8.11 -1.58 -8.06
C VAL A 34 -9.59 -1.88 -8.26
N THR A 35 -9.90 -2.82 -9.15
CA THR A 35 -11.28 -3.20 -9.47
C THR A 35 -11.79 -4.34 -8.59
N ASP A 36 -10.89 -5.19 -8.09
CA ASP A 36 -11.22 -6.29 -7.17
C ASP A 36 -10.93 -5.93 -5.71
N GLU A 37 -11.98 -5.79 -4.90
CA GLU A 37 -11.83 -5.55 -3.47
C GLU A 37 -11.14 -6.71 -2.72
N ARG A 38 -11.24 -7.95 -3.20
CA ARG A 38 -10.54 -9.10 -2.59
C ARG A 38 -9.03 -8.95 -2.79
N LEU A 39 -8.61 -8.51 -3.97
CA LEU A 39 -7.22 -8.15 -4.24
C LEU A 39 -6.76 -7.00 -3.34
N LEU A 40 -7.55 -5.93 -3.19
CA LEU A 40 -7.21 -4.82 -2.29
C LEU A 40 -6.99 -5.31 -0.85
N ARG A 41 -7.86 -6.20 -0.34
CA ARG A 41 -7.69 -6.78 1.00
C ARG A 41 -6.42 -7.61 1.14
N ARG A 42 -6.10 -8.43 0.13
CA ARG A 42 -4.86 -9.23 0.12
C ARG A 42 -3.63 -8.35 0.05
N PHE A 43 -3.66 -7.30 -0.77
CA PHE A 43 -2.59 -6.33 -0.90
C PHE A 43 -2.39 -5.54 0.39
N ASP A 44 -3.47 -5.04 1.02
CA ASP A 44 -3.43 -4.36 2.31
C ASP A 44 -2.83 -5.24 3.43
N ALA A 45 -3.14 -6.54 3.42
CA ALA A 45 -2.52 -7.50 4.34
C ALA A 45 -1.03 -7.72 4.04
N ALA A 46 -0.65 -7.87 2.77
CA ALA A 46 0.74 -8.09 2.36
C ALA A 46 1.66 -6.88 2.67
N CYS A 47 1.13 -5.66 2.60
CA CYS A 47 1.86 -4.45 2.98
C CYS A 47 1.88 -4.20 4.49
N THR A 48 1.14 -4.96 5.29
CA THR A 48 1.14 -4.78 6.75
C THR A 48 2.40 -5.40 7.35
N ALA A 49 3.17 -4.61 8.10
CA ALA A 49 4.30 -5.12 8.87
C ALA A 49 3.83 -5.68 10.23
N GLU A 50 4.53 -6.69 10.75
CA GLU A 50 4.27 -7.22 12.10
C GLU A 50 4.64 -6.22 13.20
N GLN A 51 5.59 -5.32 12.93
CA GLN A 51 6.05 -4.29 13.85
C GLN A 51 5.80 -2.90 13.28
N GLU A 52 5.41 -1.97 14.16
CA GLU A 52 5.28 -0.56 13.81
C GLU A 52 6.64 -0.01 13.36
N PRO A 53 6.72 0.66 12.20
CA PRO A 53 7.96 1.28 11.75
C PRO A 53 8.39 2.39 12.70
N ARG A 54 9.70 2.48 12.95
CA ARG A 54 10.31 3.50 13.81
C ARG A 54 11.36 4.29 13.05
N HIS A 55 11.49 5.55 13.42
CA HIS A 55 12.55 6.41 12.94
C HIS A 55 13.90 6.00 13.54
N GLY A 56 14.94 5.85 12.71
CA GLY A 56 16.25 5.35 13.14
C GLY A 56 17.16 6.39 13.78
N THR A 57 17.25 7.58 13.20
CA THR A 57 18.30 8.60 13.49
C THR A 57 17.87 9.97 12.97
N GLY A 58 18.28 11.07 13.59
CA GLY A 58 17.82 12.43 13.26
C GLY A 58 18.57 13.15 12.13
N PHE A 59 18.68 12.57 10.93
CA PHE A 59 19.24 13.25 9.76
C PHE A 59 18.18 13.59 8.71
#